data_AF-A0A7R9QA05-F1
#
_entry.id   AF-A0A7R9QA05-F1
#
_cell.length_a   1.000
_cell.length_b   1.000
_cell.length_c   1.000
_cell.angle_alpha   90.00
_cell.angle_beta   90.00
_cell.angle_gamma   90.00
#
_symmetry.space_group_name_H-M   'P 1'
#
loop_
_entity.id
_entity.type
_entity.pdbx_description
1 polymer ?
#
loop_
_entity_poly.entity_id
_entity_poly.type
_entity_poly.pdbx_seq_one_letter_code
_entity_poly.pdbx_strand_id
1 'polypeptide(L)' 'MQLLRLNALAPNFQLPQTAVTIGNFDGVHLGHQAMVSQLKEVAKAQNLKTLVMKHHHGFHHSEKK' A
#
# COMPACT_ATOMS: atom_id res chain seq x y z
N MET A 1 -9.98 -1.99 -7.79
CA MET A 1 -8.88 -1.85 -6.79
C MET A 1 -9.29 -2.64 -5.56
N GLN A 2 -8.43 -3.50 -5.03
CA GLN A 2 -8.71 -4.34 -3.86
C GLN A 2 -7.94 -3.82 -2.64
N LEU A 3 -8.59 -3.73 -1.48
CA LEU A 3 -7.92 -3.42 -0.22
C LEU A 3 -7.54 -4.72 0.49
N LEU A 4 -6.26 -4.87 0.82
CA LEU A 4 -5.74 -6.00 1.60
C LEU A 4 -5.51 -5.54 3.05
N ARG A 5 -6.11 -6.23 4.01
CA ARG A 5 -5.86 -6.05 5.44
C ARG A 5 -4.89 -7.14 5.88
N LEU A 6 -3.64 -6.78 6.20
CA LEU A 6 -2.58 -7.74 6.54
C LEU A 6 -2.97 -8.71 7.66
N ASN A 7 -3.73 -8.23 8.66
CA ASN A 7 -4.23 -9.06 9.78
C ASN A 7 -5.40 -9.99 9.43
N ALA A 8 -6.00 -9.86 8.24
CA ALA A 8 -7.10 -10.70 7.77
C ALA A 8 -6.70 -11.60 6.60
N LEU A 9 -5.40 -11.67 6.28
CA LEU A 9 -4.90 -12.58 5.25
C LEU A 9 -4.76 -13.99 5.81
N ALA A 10 -4.99 -14.99 4.96
CA ALA A 10 -4.65 -16.37 5.30
C ALA A 10 -3.14 -16.50 5.58
N PRO A 11 -2.69 -17.37 6.49
CA PRO A 11 -1.27 -17.50 6.88
C PRO A 11 -0.31 -17.74 5.70
N ASN A 12 -0.79 -18.42 4.65
CA ASN A 12 -0.02 -18.75 3.45
C ASN A 12 -0.44 -17.92 2.24
N PHE A 13 -1.01 -16.74 2.45
CA PHE A 13 -1.40 -15.86 1.36
C PHE A 13 -0.16 -15.39 0.59
N GLN A 14 -0.14 -15.65 -0.71
CA GLN A 14 0.92 -15.23 -1.61
C GLN A 14 0.39 -14.18 -2.57
N LEU A 15 1.12 -13.08 -2.69
CA LEU A 15 0.90 -12.13 -3.77
C LEU A 15 1.56 -12.67 -5.04
N PRO A 16 0.95 -12.47 -6.22
CA PRO A 16 1.66 -12.65 -7.49
C PRO A 16 2.86 -11.70 -7.55
N GLN A 17 3.74 -11.84 -8.55
CA GLN A 17 4.83 -10.88 -8.72
C GLN A 17 4.27 -9.45 -8.83
N THR A 18 4.67 -8.60 -7.88
CA THR A 18 4.03 -7.32 -7.60
C THR A 18 5.09 -6.27 -7.34
N ALA A 19 5.01 -5.16 -8.05
CA ALA A 19 5.74 -3.95 -7.71
C ALA A 19 5.03 -3.26 -6.54
N VAL A 20 5.80 -2.87 -5.52
CA VAL A 20 5.26 -2.29 -4.28
C VAL A 20 5.85 -0.90 -4.05
N THR A 21 5.00 0.06 -3.67
CA THR A 21 5.44 1.32 -3.05
C THR A 21 4.96 1.37 -1.60
N ILE A 22 5.78 1.94 -0.70
CA ILE A 22 5.53 1.99 0.75
C ILE A 22 5.62 3.44 1.20
N GLY A 23 4.64 3.91 1.97
CA GLY A 23 4.61 5.29 2.46
C GLY A 23 3.40 5.58 3.33
N ASN A 24 3.31 6.77 3.92
CA ASN A 24 2.16 7.11 4.77
C ASN A 24 0.87 7.32 3.94
N PHE A 25 1.01 7.79 2.68
CA PHE A 25 -0.09 8.01 1.74
C PHE A 25 -1.33 8.68 2.37
N ASP A 26 -1.11 9.61 3.28
CA ASP A 26 -2.10 10.51 3.85
C ASP A 26 -2.23 11.75 2.96
N GLY A 27 -3.47 12.08 2.58
CA GLY A 27 -3.78 13.24 1.74
C GLY A 27 -3.42 13.17 0.25
N VAL A 28 -2.80 12.08 -0.25
CA VAL A 28 -2.50 11.80 -1.69
C VAL A 28 -2.16 13.05 -2.52
N HIS A 29 -1.21 13.85 -2.03
CA HIS A 29 -0.67 15.02 -2.72
C HIS A 29 0.09 14.64 -4.00
N LEU A 30 0.51 15.64 -4.78
CA LEU A 30 1.20 15.45 -6.08
C LEU A 30 2.41 14.50 -5.98
N GLY A 31 3.18 14.54 -4.89
CA GLY A 31 4.28 13.61 -4.67
C GLY A 31 3.85 12.13 -4.61
N HIS A 32 2.76 11.84 -3.89
CA HIS A 32 2.19 10.48 -3.85
C HIS A 32 1.67 10.05 -5.22
N GLN A 33 1.06 10.97 -5.98
CA GLN A 33 0.58 10.68 -7.34
C GLN A 33 1.72 10.36 -8.31
N ALA A 34 2.84 11.09 -8.21
CA ALA A 34 4.05 10.81 -8.98
C ALA A 34 4.62 9.43 -8.64
N MET A 35 4.71 9.08 -7.35
CA MET A 35 5.18 7.75 -6.93
C MET A 35 4.29 6.62 -7.43
N VAL A 36 2.95 6.78 -7.36
CA VAL A 36 2.01 5.78 -7.87
C VAL A 36 2.08 5.67 -9.40
N SER A 37 2.32 6.76 -10.11
CA SER A 37 2.50 6.73 -11.57
C SER A 37 3.77 6.00 -11.97
N GLN A 38 4.90 6.32 -11.32
CA GLN A 38 6.17 5.63 -11.51
C GLN A 38 6.04 4.12 -11.22
N LEU A 39 5.32 3.75 -10.17
CA LEU A 39 5.06 2.36 -9.83
C LEU A 39 4.34 1.62 -10.97
N LYS A 40 3.31 2.25 -11.55
CA LYS A 40 2.55 1.67 -12.66
C LYS A 40 3.41 1.48 -13.91
N GLU A 41 4.29 2.42 -14.21
CA GLU A 41 5.21 2.33 -15.34
C GLU A 41 6.19 1.17 -15.19
N VAL A 42 6.83 1.06 -14.03
CA VAL A 42 7.75 -0.05 -13.71
C VAL A 42 7.02 -1.40 -13.76
N ALA A 43 5.83 -1.47 -13.16
CA ALA A 43 5.03 -2.70 -13.15
C ALA A 43 4.60 -3.11 -14.56
N LYS A 44 4.20 -2.15 -15.40
CA LYS A 44 3.82 -2.43 -16.79
C LYS A 44 4.99 -2.97 -17.60
N ALA A 45 6.18 -2.38 -17.46
CA ALA A 45 7.38 -2.83 -18.17
C ALA A 45 7.78 -4.26 -17.79
N GLN A 46 7.47 -4.69 -16.57
CA GLN A 46 7.82 -6.03 -16.05
C GLN A 46 6.63 -7.00 -15.96
N ASN A 47 5.46 -6.61 -16.48
CA ASN A 47 4.21 -7.37 -16.39
C ASN A 47 3.82 -7.78 -14.95
N LEU A 48 3.98 -6.85 -14.00
CA LEU A 48 3.71 -7.05 -12.57
C LEU A 48 2.36 -6.45 -12.16
N LYS A 49 1.80 -6.92 -11.05
CA LYS A 49 0.74 -6.20 -10.33
C LYS A 49 1.33 -5.00 -9.56
N THR A 50 0.50 -4.04 -9.19
CA THR A 50 0.91 -2.88 -8.37
C THR A 50 0.25 -2.94 -7.00
N LEU A 51 1.00 -2.65 -5.93
CA LEU A 51 0.47 -2.53 -4.57
C LEU A 51 1.02 -1.29 -3.88
N VAL A 52 0.15 -0.58 -3.17
CA VAL A 52 0.50 0.54 -2.29
C VAL A 52 0.34 0.06 -0.86
N MET A 53 1.45 -0.02 -0.12
CA MET A 53 1.41 -0.32 1.30
C MET A 53 1.48 0.98 2.07
N LYS A 54 0.43 1.22 2.87
CA LYS A 54 0.38 2.38 3.77
C LYS A 54 0.39 1.96 5.22
N HIS A 55 1.14 2.69 6.04
CA HIS A 55 0.99 2.60 7.47
C HIS A 55 -0.26 3.39 7.88
N HIS A 56 -1.03 2.84 8.83
CA HIS A 56 -2.15 3.55 9.42
C HIS A 56 -1.96 3.50 10.93
N HIS A 57 -1.61 4.64 11.52
CA HIS A 57 -1.60 4.76 12.97
C HIS A 57 -3.05 4.76 13.45
N GLY A 58 -3.48 3.71 14.15
CA GLY A 58 -4.69 3.78 14.94
C GLY A 58 -4.48 4.82 16.04
N PHE A 59 -5.38 5.79 16.16
CA PHE A 59 -5.42 6.64 17.35
C PHE A 59 -5.79 5.75 18.54
N HIS A 60 -4.79 5.30 19.30
CA HIS A 60 -5.02 4.84 20.67
C HIS A 60 -5.24 6.09 21.52
N HIS A 61 -6.48 6.56 21.59
CA HIS A 61 -6.88 7.46 22.67
C HIS A 61 -6.95 6.62 23.94
N SER A 62 -5.83 6.52 24.66
CA SER A 62 -5.88 6.14 26.07
C SER A 62 -6.58 7.29 26.78
N GLU A 63 -7.85 7.10 27.12
CA GLU A 63 -8.46 7.85 28.20
C GLU A 63 -7.60 7.60 29.43
N LYS A 64 -6.73 8.57 29.77
CA LYS A 64 -6.11 8.63 31.07
C LYS A 64 -7.22 9.06 32.03
N LYS A 65 -7.76 8.08 32.75
CA LYS A 65 -8.54 8.32 33.96
C LYS A 65 -7.59 8.56 35.13
#